data_AF-A0A7X7CV00-F1
#
_entry.id   AF-A0A7X7CV00-F1
#
_cell.length_a   1.000
_cell.length_b   1.000
_cell.length_c   1.000
_cell.angle_alpha   90.00
_cell.angle_beta   90.00
_cell.angle_gamma   90.00
#
_symmetry.space_group_name_H-M   'P 1'
#
loop_
_entity.id
_entity.type
_entity.pdbx_description
1 polymer ?
#
loop_
_entity_poly.entity_id
_entity_poly.type
_entity_poly.pdbx_seq_one_letter_code
_entity_poly.pdbx_strand_id
1 'polypeptide(L)'
;MPAADLIDDLASRGQYHFTTDEMAARVGSSVIAARAALRRLQKKGVVATPHRGFHVIVPPEYRRLGCLPADQFIPQLMEHLGLDYYAALLTAGRYHGAAHQQPQVFQ
;
A
#
# COMPACT_ATOMS: atom_id res chain seq x y z
N MET A 1 3.71 16.35 12.83
CA MET A 1 2.55 15.47 13.08
C MET A 1 3.06 14.07 13.43
N PRO A 2 2.49 13.38 14.44
CA PRO A 2 2.80 11.97 14.73
C PRO A 2 2.58 11.05 13.54
N ALA A 3 3.35 9.95 13.50
CA ALA A 3 3.29 8.99 12.40
C ALA A 3 1.94 8.24 12.27
N ALA A 4 1.21 8.09 13.38
CA ALA A 4 -0.11 7.45 13.38
C ALA A 4 -1.17 8.38 12.77
N ASP A 5 -1.20 9.64 13.22
CA ASP A 5 -2.12 10.66 12.72
C ASP A 5 -1.97 10.88 11.21
N LEU A 6 -0.74 10.77 10.68
CA LEU A 6 -0.50 10.82 9.24
C LEU A 6 -1.19 9.69 8.48
N ILE A 7 -1.20 8.47 9.03
CA ILE A 7 -1.85 7.32 8.40
C ILE A 7 -3.36 7.55 8.35
N ASP A 8 -3.93 8.03 9.45
CA ASP A 8 -5.36 8.30 9.52
C ASP A 8 -5.77 9.45 8.58
N ASP A 9 -4.97 10.51 8.52
CA ASP A 9 -5.14 11.63 7.57
C ASP A 9 -5.04 11.18 6.11
N LEU A 10 -4.08 10.30 5.79
CA LEU A 10 -3.96 9.71 4.45
C LEU A 10 -5.16 8.83 4.08
N ALA A 11 -5.54 7.92 4.97
CA ALA A 11 -6.67 7.03 4.77
C ALA A 11 -7.99 7.82 4.61
N SER A 12 -8.18 8.91 5.37
CA SER A 12 -9.37 9.77 5.27
C SER A 12 -9.54 10.43 3.89
N ARG A 13 -8.44 10.58 3.14
CA ARG A 13 -8.42 11.13 1.79
C ARG A 13 -8.45 10.06 0.70
N GLY A 14 -8.59 8.78 1.08
CA GLY A 14 -8.54 7.65 0.16
C GLY A 14 -7.13 7.33 -0.36
N GLN A 15 -6.08 7.95 0.19
CA GLN A 15 -4.70 7.64 -0.19
C GLN A 15 -4.16 6.54 0.72
N TYR A 16 -4.08 5.32 0.22
CA TYR A 16 -3.64 4.14 0.98
C TYR A 16 -2.19 3.72 0.72
N HIS A 17 -1.41 4.52 0.00
CA HIS A 17 0.01 4.27 -0.26
C HIS A 17 0.82 5.55 -0.04
N PHE A 18 2.10 5.38 0.30
CA PHE A 18 3.05 6.49 0.47
C PHE A 18 4.49 5.97 0.44
N THR A 19 5.43 6.87 0.21
CA THR A 19 6.87 6.54 0.19
C THR A 19 7.57 6.86 1.51
N THR A 20 8.75 6.29 1.73
CA THR A 20 9.60 6.64 2.88
C THR A 20 9.94 8.14 2.90
N ASP A 21 10.11 8.75 1.72
CA ASP A 21 10.50 10.16 1.60
C ASP A 21 9.31 11.10 1.90
N GLU A 22 8.10 10.76 1.42
CA GLU A 22 6.88 11.47 1.79
C GLU A 22 6.60 11.40 3.30
N MET A 23 6.85 10.24 3.90
CA MET A 23 6.76 10.05 5.35
C MET A 23 7.74 10.98 6.10
N ALA A 24 9.01 11.00 5.67
CA ALA A 24 10.04 11.84 6.28
C ALA A 24 9.67 13.33 6.15
N ALA A 25 9.21 13.75 4.97
CA ALA A 25 8.81 15.13 4.67
C ALA A 25 7.61 15.58 5.53
N ARG A 26 6.54 14.78 5.59
CA ARG A 26 5.31 15.16 6.32
C ARG A 26 5.43 15.09 7.84
N VAL A 27 6.24 14.17 8.36
CA VAL A 27 6.53 14.11 9.80
C VAL A 27 7.57 15.16 10.21
N GLY A 28 8.34 15.71 9.26
CA GLY A 28 9.43 16.65 9.54
C GLY A 28 10.61 15.97 10.23
N SER A 29 10.89 14.71 9.87
CA SER A 29 11.90 13.88 10.54
C SER A 29 12.96 13.39 9.57
N SER A 30 14.14 13.03 10.09
CA SER A 30 15.17 12.41 9.26
C SER A 30 14.69 11.08 8.67
N VAL A 31 15.24 10.67 7.52
CA VAL A 31 14.93 9.38 6.89
C VAL A 31 15.15 8.20 7.85
N ILE A 32 16.15 8.30 8.73
CA ILE A 32 16.43 7.29 9.77
C ILE A 32 15.28 7.21 10.77
N ALA A 33 14.78 8.35 11.25
CA ALA A 33 13.65 8.41 12.16
C ALA A 33 12.35 7.92 11.51
N ALA A 34 12.12 8.27 10.23
CA ALA A 34 10.99 7.79 9.44
C ALA A 34 11.01 6.26 9.31
N ARG A 35 12.17 5.66 8.99
CA ARG A 35 12.34 4.20 8.93
C ARG A 35 12.08 3.54 10.28
N ALA A 36 12.52 4.14 11.39
CA ALA A 36 12.24 3.63 12.73
C ALA A 36 10.74 3.69 13.06
N ALA A 37 10.05 4.76 12.67
CA ALA A 37 8.60 4.88 12.82
C ALA A 37 7.85 3.83 11.98
N LEU A 38 8.22 3.67 10.72
CA LEU A 38 7.67 2.66 9.81
C LEU A 38 7.82 1.24 10.37
N ARG A 39 8.98 0.88 10.92
CA ARG A 39 9.18 -0.42 11.58
C ARG A 39 8.21 -0.64 12.75
N ARG A 40 7.92 0.40 13.54
CA ARG A 40 6.92 0.30 14.63
C ARG A 40 5.51 0.12 14.08
N LEU A 41 5.17 0.81 13.00
CA LEU A 41 3.86 0.72 12.35
C LEU A 41 3.64 -0.65 11.70
N GLN A 42 4.67 -1.20 11.04
CA GLN A 42 4.66 -2.58 10.54
C GLN A 42 4.46 -3.59 11.65
N LYS A 43 5.18 -3.46 12.77
CA LYS A 43 4.98 -4.34 13.94
C LYS A 43 3.56 -4.27 14.51
N LYS A 44 2.88 -3.12 14.38
CA LYS A 44 1.48 -2.94 14.78
C LYS A 44 0.49 -3.46 13.72
N GLY A 45 0.94 -3.86 12.54
CA GLY A 45 0.11 -4.34 11.45
C GLY A 45 -0.75 -3.25 10.76
N VAL A 46 -0.41 -1.97 10.95
CA VAL A 46 -1.15 -0.84 10.34
C VAL A 46 -0.53 -0.35 9.03
N VAL A 47 0.69 -0.81 8.72
CA VAL A 47 1.41 -0.52 7.47
C VAL A 47 2.07 -1.80 6.99
N ALA A 48 1.96 -2.08 5.70
CA ALA A 48 2.71 -3.13 5.01
C ALA A 48 3.72 -2.51 4.04
N THR A 49 4.68 -3.31 3.56
CA THR A 49 5.75 -2.82 2.67
C THR A 49 5.97 -3.81 1.55
N PRO A 50 5.15 -3.72 0.48
CA PRO A 50 5.25 -4.59 -0.68
C PRO A 50 6.59 -4.44 -1.42
N HIS A 51 7.17 -3.23 -1.40
CA HIS A 51 8.44 -2.93 -2.03
C HIS A 51 9.27 -1.98 -1.16
N ARG A 52 10.60 -2.03 -1.27
CA ARG A 52 11.48 -1.14 -0.51
C ARG A 52 11.20 0.32 -0.89
N GLY A 53 10.88 1.15 0.11
CA GLY A 53 10.58 2.56 -0.10
C GLY A 53 9.12 2.86 -0.42
N PHE A 54 8.30 1.82 -0.67
CA PHE A 54 6.87 1.92 -0.94
C PHE A 54 6.08 1.22 0.16
N HIS A 55 5.16 1.96 0.78
CA HIS A 55 4.40 1.51 1.92
C HIS A 55 2.91 1.61 1.62
N VAL A 56 2.14 0.66 2.14
CA VAL A 56 0.69 0.67 2.05
C VAL A 56 0.09 0.69 3.45
N ILE A 57 -0.96 1.49 3.63
CA ILE A 57 -1.76 1.53 4.85
C ILE A 57 -2.59 0.26 4.89
N VAL A 58 -2.69 -0.38 6.06
CA VAL A 58 -3.49 -1.59 6.26
C VAL A 58 -4.68 -1.25 7.16
N PRO A 59 -5.86 -1.00 6.55
CA PRO A 59 -7.11 -0.80 7.28
C PRO A 59 -7.45 -1.99 8.19
N PRO A 60 -8.25 -1.78 9.25
CA PRO A 60 -8.68 -2.85 10.16
C PRO A 60 -9.18 -4.12 9.47
N GLU A 61 -9.96 -3.98 8.40
CA GLU A 61 -10.53 -5.07 7.60
C GLU A 61 -9.47 -5.95 6.92
N TYR A 62 -8.26 -5.42 6.65
CA TYR A 62 -7.17 -6.13 6.01
C TYR A 62 -6.04 -6.52 6.98
N ARG A 63 -6.14 -6.21 8.27
CA ARG A 63 -5.08 -6.54 9.26
C ARG A 63 -4.78 -8.03 9.35
N ARG A 64 -5.79 -8.88 9.20
CA ARG A 64 -5.60 -10.35 9.15
C ARG A 64 -4.87 -10.81 7.90
N LEU A 65 -5.08 -10.12 6.77
CA LEU A 65 -4.38 -10.38 5.52
C LEU A 65 -2.93 -9.87 5.58
N GLY A 66 -2.65 -8.90 6.44
CA GLY A 66 -1.32 -8.34 6.68
C GLY A 66 -0.86 -7.35 5.59
N CYS A 67 -1.64 -7.17 4.54
CA CYS A 67 -1.43 -6.24 3.44
C CYS A 67 -2.78 -5.93 2.76
N LEU A 68 -2.84 -4.84 2.01
CA LEU A 68 -3.96 -4.62 1.08
C LEU A 68 -4.00 -5.70 0.00
N PRO A 69 -5.18 -6.02 -0.55
CA PRO A 69 -5.31 -6.78 -1.79
C PRO A 69 -4.48 -6.13 -2.91
N ALA A 70 -3.82 -6.96 -3.72
CA ALA A 70 -2.87 -6.50 -4.74
C ALA A 70 -3.52 -5.53 -5.75
N ASP A 71 -4.77 -5.76 -6.13
CA ASP A 71 -5.52 -4.89 -7.04
C ASP A 71 -5.72 -3.46 -6.53
N GLN A 72 -5.54 -3.22 -5.22
CA GLN A 72 -5.70 -1.90 -4.62
C GLN A 72 -4.40 -1.06 -4.56
N PHE A 73 -3.23 -1.67 -4.77
CA PHE A 73 -1.95 -0.94 -4.68
C PHE A 73 -0.95 -1.21 -5.82
N ILE A 74 -1.12 -2.29 -6.59
CA ILE A 74 -0.24 -2.59 -7.73
C ILE A 74 -0.18 -1.43 -8.73
N PRO A 75 -1.28 -0.75 -9.12
CA PRO A 75 -1.18 0.39 -10.04
C PRO A 75 -0.20 1.46 -9.55
N GLN A 76 -0.30 1.83 -8.27
CA GLN A 76 0.53 2.88 -7.67
C GLN A 76 1.96 2.41 -7.42
N LEU A 77 2.15 1.12 -7.14
CA LEU A 77 3.49 0.53 -7.07
C LEU A 77 4.18 0.58 -8.43
N MET A 78 3.48 0.24 -9.51
CA MET A 78 4.04 0.24 -10.86
C MET A 78 4.35 1.66 -11.34
N GLU A 79 3.48 2.63 -11.01
CA GLU A 79 3.77 4.06 -11.20
C GLU A 79 5.01 4.50 -10.42
N HIS A 80 5.14 4.10 -9.15
CA HIS A 80 6.33 4.39 -8.34
C HIS A 80 7.62 3.79 -8.92
N LEU A 81 7.53 2.60 -9.53
CA LEU A 81 8.67 1.93 -10.17
C LEU A 81 8.94 2.45 -11.59
N GLY A 82 8.03 3.24 -12.17
CA GLY A 82 8.11 3.67 -13.56
C GLY A 82 8.02 2.51 -14.56
N LEU A 83 7.27 1.46 -14.21
CA LEU A 83 7.12 0.27 -15.02
C LEU A 83 5.72 0.20 -15.62
N ASP A 84 5.66 0.02 -16.93
CA ASP A 84 4.42 -0.38 -17.58
C ASP A 84 4.04 -1.80 -17.13
N TYR A 85 2.75 -2.00 -16.83
CA TYR A 85 2.25 -3.29 -16.42
C TYR A 85 0.84 -3.54 -16.97
N TYR A 86 0.48 -4.82 -17.05
CA TYR A 86 -0.86 -5.27 -17.45
C TYR A 86 -1.35 -6.31 -16.45
N ALA A 87 -2.63 -6.24 -16.09
CA ALA A 87 -3.32 -7.38 -15.47
C ALA A 87 -3.81 -8.31 -16.58
N ALA A 88 -3.62 -9.61 -16.42
CA ALA A 88 -3.90 -10.61 -17.43
C ALA A 88 -4.78 -11.76 -16.89
N LEU A 89 -5.01 -12.77 -17.73
CA LEU A 89 -5.67 -14.03 -17.35
C LEU A 89 -7.01 -13.79 -16.62
N LEU A 90 -7.15 -14.38 -15.42
CA LEU A 90 -8.37 -14.30 -14.63
C LEU A 90 -8.60 -12.90 -14.06
N THR A 91 -7.54 -12.14 -13.78
CA THR A 91 -7.66 -10.77 -13.28
C THR A 91 -8.21 -9.85 -14.37
N ALA A 92 -7.70 -9.97 -15.60
CA ALA A 92 -8.28 -9.29 -16.77
C ALA A 92 -9.73 -9.74 -17.02
N GLY A 93 -9.99 -11.05 -16.96
CA GLY A 93 -11.34 -11.60 -17.09
C GLY A 93 -12.32 -11.01 -16.08
N ARG A 94 -11.90 -10.82 -14.82
CA ARG A 94 -12.70 -10.15 -13.79
C ARG A 94 -12.98 -8.69 -14.16
N TYR A 95 -11.96 -7.94 -14.56
CA TYR A 95 -12.12 -6.52 -14.92
C TYR A 95 -13.07 -6.30 -16.09
N HIS A 96 -13.13 -7.24 -17.03
CA HIS A 96 -14.01 -7.16 -18.20
C HIS A 96 -15.32 -7.97 -18.05
N GLY A 97 -15.64 -8.47 -16.85
CA GLY A 97 -16.88 -9.22 -16.60
C GLY A 97 -16.96 -10.61 -17.24
N ALA A 98 -15.84 -11.13 -17.77
CA ALA A 98 -15.73 -12.43 -18.41
C ALA A 98 -15.34 -13.56 -17.43
N ALA A 99 -15.09 -13.25 -16.16
CA ALA A 99 -14.78 -14.25 -15.14
C ALA A 99 -16.05 -14.74 -14.42
N HIS A 100 -16.30 -16.05 -14.46
CA HIS A 100 -17.39 -16.69 -13.71
C HIS A 100 -17.08 -16.81 -12.20
N GLN A 101 -15.81 -16.70 -11.82
CA GLN A 101 -15.33 -16.88 -10.44
C GLN A 101 -14.38 -15.74 -10.05
N GLN A 102 -14.31 -15.43 -8.76
CA GLN A 102 -13.36 -14.46 -8.23
C GLN A 102 -11.91 -15.01 -8.33
N PRO A 103 -10.98 -14.31 -9.01
CA PRO A 103 -9.56 -14.67 -9.01
C PRO A 103 -9.02 -14.66 -7.58
N GLN A 104 -8.32 -15.74 -7.21
CA GLN A 104 -7.70 -15.87 -5.88
C GLN A 104 -6.29 -15.28 -5.83
N VAL A 105 -5.70 -15.02 -7.00
CA VAL A 105 -4.37 -14.47 -7.18
C VAL A 105 -4.46 -13.36 -8.23
N PHE A 106 -3.71 -12.28 -8.02
CA PHE A 106 -3.53 -11.23 -9.02
C PHE A 106 -2.52 -11.71 -10.07
N GLN A 107 -2.92 -11.71 -11.34
CA GLN A 107 -2.18 -12.24 -12.48
C GLN A 107 -2.07 -11.24 -13.62
#